data_AF-A0A2M8JR14-F1
#
_entry.id   AF-A0A2M8JR14-F1
#
_cell.length_a   1.000
_cell.length_b   1.000
_cell.length_c   1.000
_cell.angle_alpha   90.00
_cell.angle_beta   90.00
_cell.angle_gamma   90.00
#
_symmetry.space_group_name_H-M   'P 1'
#
loop_
_entity.id
_entity.type
_entity.pdbx_description
1 polymer ?
#
loop_
_entity_poly.entity_id
_entity_poly.type
_entity_poly.pdbx_seq_one_letter_code
_entity_poly.pdbx_strand_id
1 'polypeptide(L)' 'MKLTIEQIKSIISGTEESLRLLQSQPEYLEIVNNENFITQNEMTLGDAIQALSEVYQAIIESEYTL' A
#
# COMPACT_ATOMS: atom_id res chain seq x y z
N MET A 1 13.41 -11.35 -16.36
CA MET A 1 13.09 -9.96 -16.75
C MET A 1 13.49 -9.04 -15.61
N LYS A 2 14.17 -7.91 -15.87
CA LYS A 2 14.52 -6.91 -14.85
C LYS A 2 13.56 -5.73 -15.01
N LEU A 3 12.98 -5.26 -13.90
CA LEU A 3 12.12 -4.07 -13.89
C LEU A 3 12.98 -2.80 -13.92
N THR A 4 12.50 -1.77 -14.62
CA THR A 4 13.06 -0.41 -14.50
C THR A 4 12.55 0.26 -13.22
N ILE A 5 13.23 1.33 -12.79
CA ILE A 5 12.79 2.12 -11.62
C ILE A 5 11.37 2.67 -11.84
N GLU A 6 11.07 3.18 -13.05
CA GLU A 6 9.72 3.63 -13.41
C GLU A 6 8.68 2.52 -13.29
N GLN A 7 9.00 1.30 -13.74
CA GLN A 7 8.08 0.17 -13.58
C GLN A 7 7.85 -0.19 -12.11
N ILE A 8 8.89 -0.14 -11.28
CA ILE A 8 8.77 -0.37 -9.84
C ILE A 8 7.87 0.72 -9.20
N LYS A 9 8.13 1.99 -9.50
CA LYS A 9 7.31 3.13 -9.03
C LYS A 9 5.85 2.97 -9.44
N SER A 10 5.57 2.67 -10.71
CA SER A 10 4.20 2.47 -11.19
C SER A 10 3.48 1.31 -10.51
N ILE A 11 4.19 0.20 -10.21
CA ILE A 11 3.59 -0.93 -9.50
C ILE A 11 3.21 -0.52 -8.08
N ILE A 12 4.11 0.15 -7.36
CA ILE A 12 3.86 0.57 -5.97
C ILE A 12 2.72 1.58 -5.92
N SER A 13 2.75 2.63 -6.76
CA SER A 13 1.71 3.66 -6.78
C SER A 13 0.35 3.10 -7.19
N GLY A 14 0.31 2.21 -8.20
CA GLY A 14 -0.93 1.57 -8.63
C GLY A 14 -1.50 0.60 -7.58
N THR A 15 -0.62 -0.07 -6.82
CA THR A 15 -1.04 -0.89 -5.68
C THR A 15 -1.64 -0.01 -4.59
N GLU A 16 -0.96 1.09 -4.21
CA GLU A 16 -1.47 2.03 -3.21
C GLU A 16 -2.85 2.58 -3.60
N GLU A 17 -3.04 3.01 -4.85
CA GLU A 17 -4.32 3.52 -5.35
C GLU A 17 -5.43 2.45 -5.29
N SER A 18 -5.10 1.21 -5.67
CA SER A 18 -6.04 0.08 -5.59
C SER A 18 -6.45 -0.22 -4.15
N LEU A 19 -5.51 -0.14 -3.20
CA LEU A 19 -5.78 -0.35 -1.78
C LEU A 19 -6.59 0.81 -1.18
N ARG A 20 -6.34 2.05 -1.58
CA ARG A 20 -7.16 3.21 -1.17
C ARG A 20 -8.59 3.09 -1.68
N LEU A 21 -8.77 2.65 -2.93
CA LEU A 21 -10.09 2.36 -3.48
C LEU A 21 -10.78 1.26 -2.68
N LEU A 22 -10.08 0.16 -2.35
CA LEU A 22 -10.64 -0.90 -1.52
C LEU A 22 -11.04 -0.39 -0.13
N GLN A 23 -10.18 0.42 0.51
CA GLN A 23 -10.42 0.99 1.83
C GLN A 23 -11.68 1.87 1.87
N SER A 24 -12.04 2.51 0.77
CA SER A 24 -13.24 3.35 0.68
C SER A 24 -14.54 2.58 0.39
N GLN A 25 -14.47 1.27 0.14
CA GLN A 25 -15.66 0.48 -0.19
C GLN A 25 -16.44 0.11 1.08
N PRO A 26 -17.77 0.32 1.13
CA PRO A 26 -18.62 -0.11 2.24
C PRO A 26 -18.46 -1.59 2.59
N GLU A 27 -18.32 -2.45 1.58
CA GLU A 27 -18.16 -3.89 1.74
C GLU A 27 -16.88 -4.25 2.49
N TYR A 28 -15.79 -3.52 2.22
CA TYR A 28 -14.55 -3.68 2.96
C TYR A 28 -14.69 -3.17 4.40
N LEU A 29 -15.36 -2.03 4.60
CA LEU A 29 -15.63 -1.48 5.92
C LEU A 29 -16.48 -2.40 6.79
N GLU A 30 -17.46 -3.08 6.21
CA GLU A 30 -18.26 -4.11 6.91
C GLU A 30 -17.41 -5.30 7.37
N ILE A 31 -16.46 -5.73 6.54
CA ILE A 31 -15.54 -6.82 6.89
C ILE A 31 -14.64 -6.44 8.07
N VAL A 32 -14.02 -5.25 8.04
CA VAL A 32 -13.06 -4.84 9.09
C VAL A 32 -13.71 -4.44 10.41
N ASN A 33 -14.97 -4.02 10.39
CA ASN A 33 -15.73 -3.73 11.60
C ASN A 33 -16.31 -4.99 12.26
N ASN A 34 -16.14 -6.17 11.66
CA ASN A 34 -16.56 -7.43 12.24
C ASN A 34 -15.67 -7.80 13.44
N GLU A 35 -16.27 -8.16 14.56
CA GLU A 35 -15.53 -8.57 15.78
C GLU A 35 -14.62 -9.80 15.57
N ASN A 36 -14.87 -10.59 14.54
CA ASN A 36 -14.03 -11.75 14.17
C ASN A 36 -12.89 -11.38 13.22
N PHE A 37 -12.82 -10.14 12.74
CA PHE A 37 -11.72 -9.67 11.90
C PHE A 37 -10.51 -9.42 12.78
N ILE A 38 -9.56 -10.35 12.73
CA ILE A 38 -8.33 -10.30 13.52
C ILE A 38 -7.15 -10.40 12.56
N THR A 39 -6.27 -9.42 12.63
CA THR A 39 -4.99 -9.43 11.93
C THR A 39 -3.86 -9.72 12.92
N GLN A 40 -2.78 -10.33 12.42
CA GLN A 40 -1.57 -10.46 13.23
C GLN A 40 -0.98 -9.06 13.44
N ASN A 41 -0.64 -8.72 14.69
CA ASN A 41 -0.08 -7.43 15.09
C ASN A 41 -0.98 -6.21 14.86
N GLU A 42 -2.31 -6.39 14.87
CA GLU A 42 -3.29 -5.29 14.69
C GLU A 42 -3.11 -4.52 13.36
N MET A 43 -2.42 -5.13 12.39
CA MET A 43 -2.14 -4.50 11.11
C MET A 43 -3.43 -4.28 10.33
N THR A 44 -3.62 -3.06 9.85
CA THR A 44 -4.76 -2.64 9.06
C THR A 44 -4.35 -2.41 7.61
N LEU A 45 -5.33 -2.27 6.71
CA LEU A 45 -5.07 -1.83 5.35
C LEU A 45 -4.48 -0.41 5.31
N GLY A 46 -4.76 0.42 6.31
CA GLY A 46 -4.13 1.73 6.46
C GLY A 46 -2.61 1.63 6.64
N ASP A 47 -2.14 0.68 7.45
CA ASP A 47 -0.71 0.43 7.66
C ASP A 47 -0.04 -0.06 6.38
N ALA A 48 -0.70 -0.93 5.61
CA ALA A 48 -0.19 -1.39 4.31
C ALA A 48 -0.07 -0.24 3.29
N ILE A 49 -1.08 0.65 3.23
CA ILE A 49 -1.06 1.85 2.39
C ILE A 49 0.09 2.78 2.80
N GLN A 50 0.27 3.01 4.11
CA GLN A 50 1.36 3.83 4.62
C GLN A 50 2.72 3.24 4.24
N ALA A 51 2.92 1.93 4.44
CA ALA A 51 4.18 1.26 4.09
C ALA A 51 4.51 1.39 2.60
N LEU A 52 3.53 1.25 1.70
CA LEU A 52 3.72 1.45 0.26
C LEU A 52 4.17 2.89 -0.05
N SER A 53 3.55 3.88 0.60
CA SER A 53 3.90 5.29 0.45
C SER A 53 5.33 5.58 0.92
N GLU A 54 5.73 5.03 2.07
CA GLU A 54 7.10 5.15 2.61
C GLU A 54 8.14 4.52 1.67
N VAL A 55 7.87 3.32 1.15
CA VAL A 55 8.77 2.67 0.18
C VAL A 55 8.86 3.47 -1.11
N TYR A 56 7.75 4.02 -1.61
CA TYR A 56 7.75 4.85 -2.82
C TYR A 56 8.63 6.10 -2.64
N GLN A 57 8.51 6.80 -1.50
CA GLN A 57 9.35 7.96 -1.19
C GLN A 57 10.82 7.58 -1.05
N ALA A 58 11.15 6.49 -0.35
CA ALA A 58 12.52 6.01 -0.23
C ALA A 58 13.17 5.70 -1.60
N ILE A 59 12.39 5.19 -2.55
CA ILE A 59 12.86 4.98 -3.94
C ILE A 59 13.19 6.33 -4.58
N ILE A 60 12.29 7.32 -4.51
CA ILE A 60 12.53 8.66 -5.06
C ILE A 60 13.79 9.29 -4.44
N GLU A 61 13.95 9.23 -3.12
CA GLU A 61 15.11 9.77 -2.42
C GLU A 61 16.41 9.08 -2.82
N SER A 62 16.36 7.76 -3.04
CA SER A 62 17.52 7.01 -3.52
C SER A 62 17.97 7.43 -4.91
N GLU A 63 17.07 7.90 -5.78
CA GLU A 63 17.41 8.41 -7.12
C GLU A 63 18.23 9.71 -7.06
N TYR A 64 18.08 10.53 -6.01
CA TYR A 64 18.87 11.75 -5.81
C TYR A 64 20.27 11.50 -5.26
N THR A 65 20.55 10.28 -4.78
CA THR A 65 21.81 9.91 -4.12
C THR A 65 22.70 9.01 -5.01
N LEU A 66 22.21 8.65 -6.20
CA LEU A 66 22.91 7.84 -7.22
C LEU A 66 23.53 8.71 -8.31
#